data_AF-A0A2S6TRZ8-F1
#
_entry.id   AF-A0A2S6TRZ8-F1
#
_cell.length_a   1.000
_cell.length_b   1.000
_cell.length_c   1.000
_cell.angle_alpha   90.00
_cell.angle_beta   90.00
_cell.angle_gamma   90.00
#
_symmetry.space_group_name_H-M   'P 1'
#
loop_
_entity.id
_entity.type
_entity.pdbx_description
1 polymer ?
#
loop_
_entity_poly.entity_id
_entity_poly.type
_entity_poly.pdbx_seq_one_letter_code
_entity_poly.pdbx_strand_id
1 'polypeptide(L)' 'IYRAVQSGLGIGALPDYMTREAGTLVEILPELHGPSIDVYFVYPEELRKNKRIGVLRDFLVDKLAGGNL' A
#
# COMPACT_ATOMS: atom_id res chain seq x y z
N ILE A 1 11.44 -9.74 -8.14
CA ILE A 1 11.27 -10.62 -6.96
C ILE A 1 9.94 -11.37 -7.02
N TYR A 2 8.78 -10.68 -7.04
CA TYR A 2 7.44 -11.30 -7.14
C TYR A 2 7.34 -12.48 -8.13
N ARG A 3 7.66 -12.27 -9.42
CA ARG A 3 7.58 -13.33 -10.44
C ARG A 3 8.45 -14.56 -10.16
N ALA A 4 9.61 -14.37 -9.52
CA ALA A 4 10.51 -15.47 -9.17
C ALA A 4 9.94 -16.29 -8.00
N VAL A 5 9.36 -15.63 -6.99
CA VAL A 5 8.66 -16.30 -5.89
C VAL A 5 7.42 -17.02 -6.41
N GLN A 6 6.65 -16.37 -7.28
CA GLN A 6 5.47 -16.95 -7.93
C GLN A 6 5.80 -18.18 -8.78
N SER A 7 6.98 -18.22 -9.42
CA SER A 7 7.44 -19.38 -10.19
C SER A 7 8.09 -20.47 -9.32
N GLY A 8 8.05 -20.36 -7.99
CA GLY A 8 8.60 -21.36 -7.07
C GLY A 8 10.11 -21.32 -6.89
N LEU A 9 10.77 -20.22 -7.26
CA LEU A 9 12.23 -20.09 -7.13
C LEU A 9 12.70 -19.89 -5.68
N GLY A 10 11.79 -19.54 -4.75
CA GLY A 10 12.10 -19.37 -3.33
C GLY A 10 11.06 -18.52 -2.59
N ILE A 11 11.47 -17.98 -1.43
CA ILE A 11 10.67 -17.07 -0.59
C ILE A 11 11.09 -15.62 -0.81
N GLY A 12 10.19 -14.66 -0.59
CA GLY A 12 10.53 -13.24 -0.69
C GLY A 12 9.59 -12.35 0.11
N ALA A 13 10.14 -11.26 0.66
CA ALA A 13 9.35 -10.20 1.27
C ALA A 13 8.63 -9.41 0.19
N LEU A 14 7.30 -9.34 0.30
CA LEU A 14 6.44 -8.59 -0.61
C LEU A 14 5.64 -7.57 0.20
N PRO A 15 5.37 -6.38 -0.36
CA PRO A 15 4.50 -5.42 0.29
C PRO A 15 3.06 -5.95 0.43
N ASP A 16 2.41 -5.61 1.54
CA ASP A 16 1.07 -6.09 1.90
C ASP A 16 -0.01 -5.64 0.91
N TYR A 17 0.18 -4.50 0.25
CA TYR A 17 -0.71 -4.04 -0.81
C TYR A 17 -0.75 -4.97 -2.05
N MET A 18 0.24 -5.86 -2.20
CA MET A 18 0.30 -6.83 -3.29
C MET A 18 -0.49 -8.11 -3.01
N THR A 19 -1.14 -8.23 -1.85
CA THR A 19 -1.98 -9.38 -1.46
C THR A 19 -3.02 -9.76 -2.52
N ARG A 20 -3.61 -8.78 -3.22
CA ARG A 20 -4.58 -9.03 -4.31
C ARG A 20 -3.96 -9.73 -5.52
N GLU A 21 -2.66 -9.55 -5.72
CA GLU A 21 -1.88 -10.15 -6.79
C GLU A 21 -1.18 -11.43 -6.33
N ALA A 22 -1.29 -11.80 -5.04
CA ALA A 22 -0.56 -12.92 -4.46
C ALA A 22 -0.91 -14.27 -5.11
N GLY A 23 -2.11 -14.43 -5.67
CA GLY A 23 -2.50 -15.63 -6.42
C GLY A 23 -2.32 -16.91 -5.59
N THR A 24 -1.30 -17.71 -5.91
CA THR A 24 -0.95 -18.97 -5.23
C THR A 24 0.10 -18.81 -4.14
N LEU A 25 0.56 -17.59 -3.86
CA LEU A 25 1.53 -17.33 -2.79
C LEU A 25 0.87 -17.48 -1.42
N VAL A 26 1.61 -18.05 -0.48
CA VAL A 26 1.19 -18.27 0.90
C VAL A 26 2.14 -17.50 1.82
N GLU A 27 1.58 -16.79 2.79
CA GLU A 27 2.35 -16.14 3.85
C GLU A 27 2.86 -17.17 4.84
N ILE A 28 4.16 -17.15 5.14
CA ILE A 28 4.86 -18.19 5.92
C ILE A 28 5.43 -17.70 7.25
N LEU A 29 5.43 -16.39 7.51
CA LEU A 29 5.98 -15.77 8.73
C LEU A 29 5.08 -14.60 9.19
N PRO A 30 3.81 -14.85 9.57
CA PRO A 30 2.84 -13.80 9.89
C PRO A 30 3.21 -12.99 11.15
N GLU A 31 4.09 -13.50 12.00
CA GLU A 31 4.59 -12.79 13.18
C GLU A 31 5.64 -11.71 12.84
N LEU A 32 6.27 -11.81 11.66
CA LEU A 32 7.32 -10.90 11.23
C LEU A 32 6.74 -9.77 10.42
N HIS A 33 6.60 -8.61 11.04
CA HIS A 33 6.08 -7.41 10.38
C HIS A 33 7.19 -6.70 9.62
N GLY A 34 6.86 -6.27 8.40
CA GLY A 34 7.71 -5.39 7.62
C GLY A 34 7.89 -4.01 8.27
N PRO A 35 8.84 -3.19 7.78
CA PRO A 35 8.95 -1.81 8.24
C PRO A 35 7.66 -1.04 7.92
N SER A 36 7.20 -0.24 8.88
CA SER A 36 6.07 0.68 8.62
C SER A 36 6.47 1.70 7.56
N ILE A 37 5.59 1.90 6.58
CA ILE A 37 5.79 2.85 5.49
C ILE A 37 4.85 4.04 5.70
N ASP A 38 5.43 5.22 5.89
CA ASP A 38 4.66 6.46 5.95
C ASP A 38 4.25 6.90 4.54
N VAL A 39 2.97 7.24 4.37
CA VAL A 39 2.42 7.73 3.10
C VAL A 39 2.02 9.19 3.25
N TYR A 40 2.49 10.03 2.31
CA TYR A 40 2.24 11.47 2.32
C TYR A 40 1.49 11.92 1.06
N PHE A 41 0.43 12.70 1.24
CA PHE A 41 -0.25 13.41 0.15
C PHE A 41 0.28 14.85 0.08
N VAL A 42 1.12 15.14 -0.92
CA VAL A 42 1.84 16.42 -1.05
C VAL A 42 1.30 17.23 -2.22
N TYR A 43 1.07 18.53 -2.01
CA TYR A 43 0.63 19.49 -3.02
C TYR A 43 1.22 20.89 -2.73
N PRO A 44 1.34 21.76 -3.74
CA PRO A 44 1.78 23.15 -3.53
C PRO A 44 0.85 23.94 -2.59
N GLU A 45 1.40 24.76 -1.70
CA GLU A 45 0.64 25.50 -0.68
C GLU A 45 -0.42 26.42 -1.31
N GLU A 46 -0.18 26.95 -2.51
CA GLU A 46 -1.12 27.78 -3.26
C GLU A 46 -2.45 27.06 -3.54
N LEU A 47 -2.42 25.73 -3.60
CA LEU A 47 -3.59 24.90 -3.84
C LEU A 47 -4.33 24.49 -2.56
N ARG A 48 -3.89 24.93 -1.37
CA ARG A 48 -4.54 24.57 -0.09
C ARG A 48 -6.01 24.99 -0.02
N LYS A 49 -6.37 26.09 -0.67
CA LYS A 49 -7.77 26.57 -0.76
C LYS A 49 -8.53 26.04 -1.98
N ASN A 50 -7.89 25.21 -2.81
CA ASN A 50 -8.52 24.65 -4.00
C ASN A 50 -9.52 23.56 -3.61
N LYS A 51 -10.79 23.74 -3.99
CA LYS A 51 -11.88 22.79 -3.69
C LYS A 51 -11.60 21.38 -4.21
N ARG A 52 -10.97 21.22 -5.38
CA ARG A 52 -10.68 19.90 -5.96
C ARG A 52 -9.63 19.15 -5.14
N ILE A 53 -8.60 19.85 -4.66
CA ILE A 53 -7.58 19.25 -3.79
C ILE A 53 -8.18 18.86 -2.44
N GLY A 54 -9.03 19.71 -1.87
CA GLY A 54 -9.77 19.38 -0.64
C GLY A 54 -10.60 18.11 -0.78
N VAL A 55 -11.42 18.01 -1.83
CA VAL A 55 -12.27 16.82 -2.08
C VAL A 55 -11.41 15.57 -2.32
N LEU A 56 -10.30 15.66 -3.06
CA LEU A 56 -9.41 14.53 -3.28
C LEU A 56 -8.75 14.07 -1.97
N ARG A 57 -8.26 15.00 -1.16
CA ARG A 57 -7.69 14.70 0.17
C ARG A 57 -8.72 13.96 1.03
N ASP A 58 -9.93 14.50 1.12
CA ASP A 58 -10.98 13.92 1.96
C ASP A 58 -11.37 12.51 1.48
N PHE A 59 -11.43 12.31 0.15
CA PHE A 59 -11.63 10.99 -0.45
C PHE A 59 -10.48 10.02 -0.11
N LEU A 60 -9.22 10.45 -0.20
CA LEU A 60 -8.07 9.62 0.12
C LEU A 60 -8.05 9.24 1.60
N VAL A 61 -8.33 10.19 2.49
CA VAL A 61 -8.42 9.93 3.93
C VAL A 61 -9.54 8.93 4.23
N ASP A 62 -10.72 9.08 3.62
CA ASP A 62 -11.83 8.12 3.80
C ASP A 62 -11.45 6.71 3.32
N LYS A 63 -10.79 6.59 2.15
CA LYS A 63 -10.37 5.29 1.61
C LYS A 63 -9.25 4.62 2.38
N LEU A 64 -8.36 5.41 2.98
CA LEU A 64 -7.23 4.89 3.75
C LEU A 64 -7.60 4.65 5.22
N ALA A 65 -8.52 5.42 5.79
CA ALA A 65 -8.99 5.22 7.17
C ALA A 65 -9.81 3.93 7.35
N GLY A 66 -10.42 3.42 6.28
CA GLY A 66 -11.18 2.16 6.27
C GLY A 66 -10.41 0.93 5.78
N GLY A 67 -9.15 1.08 5.38
CA GLY A 67 -8.42 0.04 4.65
C GLY A 67 -7.11 -0.33 5.31
N ASN A 68 -7.01 -1.58 5.77
CA ASN A 68 -5.74 -2.25 6.06
C ASN A 68 -4.83 -2.12 4.83
N LEU A 69 -3.88 -1.19 4.91
CA LEU A 69 -2.57 -1.35 4.30
C LEU A 69 -1.76 -2.25 5.22
#